data_AF-A0A0B2K2H3-F1
#
_entry.id   AF-A0A0B2K2H3-F1
#
_cell.length_a   1.000
_cell.length_b   1.000
_cell.length_c   1.000
_cell.angle_alpha   90.00
_cell.angle_beta   90.00
_cell.angle_gamma   90.00
#
_symmetry.space_group_name_H-M   'P 1'
#
loop_
_entity.id
_entity.type
_entity.pdbx_description
1 polymer ?
#
loop_
_entity_poly.entity_id
_entity_poly.type
_entity_poly.pdbx_seq_one_letter_code
_entity_poly.pdbx_strand_id
1 'polypeptide(L)'
;MDLKDFHVQVKKVRLRLLKNAPYFGMALIKLARVRVSSIQDTAWTDGRSIVFSEDFIKEITPTQCNFVLLHELYHIILLHVFRLKDRNPFFWNLAADLKVNRILEIDSDFYKEIGIPLDLKKEFGIFELPDIYNVEDFSNDSFL
;
A
#
# COMPACT_ATOMS: atom_id res chain seq x y z
N MET A 1 -13.41 7.47 -5.19
CA MET A 1 -13.94 8.42 -4.17
C MET A 1 -13.42 9.84 -4.43
N ASP A 2 -14.00 10.90 -3.85
CA ASP A 2 -13.40 12.25 -3.99
C ASP A 2 -12.25 12.49 -3.00
N LEU A 3 -11.48 13.58 -3.20
CA LEU A 3 -10.32 13.91 -2.37
C LEU A 3 -10.69 14.24 -0.91
N LYS A 4 -11.88 14.80 -0.68
CA LYS A 4 -12.36 15.13 0.66
C LYS A 4 -12.68 13.85 1.43
N ASP A 5 -13.37 12.92 0.79
CA ASP A 5 -13.68 11.59 1.31
C ASP A 5 -12.41 10.79 1.59
N PHE A 6 -11.41 10.87 0.70
CA PHE A 6 -10.10 10.27 0.91
C PHE A 6 -9.44 10.77 2.20
N HIS A 7 -9.34 12.08 2.39
CA HIS A 7 -8.74 12.64 3.60
C HIS A 7 -9.51 12.27 4.89
N VAL A 8 -10.84 12.21 4.81
CA VAL A 8 -11.68 11.72 5.91
C VAL A 8 -11.38 10.25 6.20
N GLN A 9 -11.24 9.42 5.17
CA GLN A 9 -10.96 8.00 5.32
C GLN A 9 -9.58 7.76 5.95
N VAL A 10 -8.53 8.44 5.48
CA VAL A 10 -7.18 8.35 6.07
C VAL A 10 -7.19 8.75 7.55
N LYS A 11 -7.94 9.80 7.93
CA LYS A 11 -8.10 10.21 9.34
C LYS A 11 -8.81 9.13 10.16
N LYS A 12 -9.86 8.50 9.64
CA LYS A 12 -10.57 7.40 10.32
C LYS A 12 -9.64 6.22 10.58
N VAL A 13 -8.85 5.81 9.57
CA VAL A 13 -7.86 4.73 9.71
C VAL A 13 -6.82 5.06 10.79
N ARG A 14 -6.23 6.26 10.73
CA ARG A 14 -5.26 6.72 11.75
C ARG A 14 -5.82 6.65 13.17
N LEU A 15 -7.04 7.14 13.39
CA LEU A 15 -7.67 7.11 14.71
C LEU A 15 -7.97 5.69 15.20
N ARG A 16 -8.46 4.81 14.32
CA ARG A 16 -8.74 3.41 14.64
C ARG A 16 -7.47 2.63 14.96
N LEU A 17 -6.40 2.83 14.19
CA LEU A 17 -5.10 2.22 14.47
C LEU A 17 -4.50 2.77 15.77
N LEU A 18 -4.53 4.08 16.00
CA LEU A 18 -4.02 4.64 17.27
C LEU A 18 -4.73 4.06 18.49
N LYS A 19 -6.04 3.85 18.40
CA LYS A 19 -6.84 3.33 19.51
C LYS A 19 -6.62 1.84 19.76
N ASN A 20 -6.60 1.03 18.69
CA ASN A 20 -6.68 -0.43 18.81
C ASN A 20 -5.38 -1.16 18.42
N ALA A 21 -4.47 -0.49 17.71
CA ALA A 21 -3.20 -1.05 17.24
C ALA A 21 -2.09 0.03 17.29
N PRO A 22 -1.71 0.52 18.49
CA PRO A 22 -0.97 1.79 18.64
C PRO A 22 0.36 1.85 17.89
N TYR A 23 1.06 0.71 17.74
CA TYR A 23 2.27 0.63 16.93
C TYR A 23 2.02 1.07 15.48
N PHE A 24 1.03 0.50 14.81
CA PHE A 24 0.68 0.86 13.43
C PHE A 24 0.13 2.28 13.34
N GLY A 25 -0.66 2.72 14.32
CA GLY A 25 -1.15 4.09 14.39
C GLY A 25 -0.02 5.11 14.47
N MET A 26 0.97 4.85 15.33
CA MET A 26 2.16 5.68 15.47
C MET A 26 3.04 5.63 14.23
N ALA A 27 3.23 4.46 13.62
CA ALA A 27 3.96 4.31 12.36
C ALA A 27 3.33 5.16 11.24
N LEU A 28 2.01 5.08 11.07
CA LEU A 28 1.28 5.84 10.04
C LEU A 28 1.29 7.37 10.26
N ILE A 29 1.55 7.83 11.48
CA ILE A 29 1.59 9.25 11.82
C ILE A 29 3.01 9.81 11.79
N LYS A 30 3.99 9.04 12.27
CA LYS A 30 5.37 9.51 12.45
C LYS A 30 6.30 9.08 11.32
N LEU A 31 6.08 7.92 10.73
CA LEU A 31 6.98 7.33 9.73
C LEU A 31 6.47 7.51 8.30
N ALA A 32 5.15 7.56 8.10
CA ALA A 32 4.52 7.58 6.78
C ALA A 32 3.74 8.88 6.51
N ARG A 33 4.31 9.79 5.73
CA ARG A 33 3.59 10.98 5.27
C ARG A 33 2.65 10.62 4.12
N VAL A 34 1.34 10.63 4.37
CA VAL A 34 0.33 10.44 3.33
C VAL A 34 0.18 11.72 2.51
N ARG A 35 0.39 11.63 1.19
CA ARG A 35 0.33 12.75 0.23
C ARG A 35 -0.43 12.34 -1.02
N VAL A 36 -0.80 13.35 -1.81
CA VAL A 36 -1.39 13.19 -3.15
C VAL A 36 -0.46 13.82 -4.18
N SER A 37 -0.24 13.14 -5.30
CA SER A 37 0.63 13.58 -6.38
C SER A 37 0.19 12.97 -7.70
N SER A 38 0.27 13.72 -8.80
CA SER A 38 -0.09 13.25 -10.15
C SER A 38 1.09 12.66 -10.93
N ILE A 39 2.19 12.30 -10.28
CA ILE A 39 3.41 11.82 -10.96
C ILE A 39 3.23 10.40 -11.48
N GLN A 40 2.43 9.59 -10.79
CA GLN A 40 2.16 8.20 -11.16
C GLN A 40 0.67 7.93 -11.19
N ASP A 41 0.31 6.81 -11.80
CA ASP A 41 -1.08 6.44 -12.03
C ASP A 41 -1.69 5.65 -10.85
N THR A 42 -0.89 5.29 -9.84
CA THR A 42 -1.30 4.44 -8.70
C THR A 42 -0.86 5.03 -7.35
N ALA A 43 -0.79 4.19 -6.31
CA ALA A 43 -0.19 4.53 -5.03
C ALA A 43 1.17 3.83 -4.87
N TRP A 44 2.10 4.48 -4.16
CA TRP A 44 3.47 3.99 -3.96
C TRP A 44 4.12 4.58 -2.71
N THR A 45 5.31 4.08 -2.36
CA THR A 45 6.12 4.60 -1.25
C THR A 45 7.61 4.78 -1.57
N ASP A 46 8.18 5.89 -1.13
CA ASP A 46 9.64 6.13 -1.07
C ASP A 46 10.30 5.54 0.19
N GLY A 47 9.57 4.76 0.99
CA GLY A 47 10.00 4.26 2.30
C GLY A 47 9.83 5.27 3.46
N ARG A 48 9.28 6.47 3.21
CA ARG A 48 9.01 7.54 4.19
C ARG A 48 7.65 8.23 4.01
N SER A 49 7.06 8.07 2.84
CA SER A 49 5.86 8.74 2.38
C SER A 49 4.98 7.72 1.69
N ILE A 50 3.67 7.82 1.87
CA ILE A 50 2.69 7.07 1.08
C ILE A 50 2.06 8.08 0.14
N VAL A 51 2.24 7.88 -1.17
CA VAL A 51 1.79 8.82 -2.19
C VAL A 51 0.66 8.16 -2.96
N PHE A 52 -0.46 8.87 -3.11
CA PHE A 52 -1.59 8.44 -3.92
C PHE A 52 -1.74 9.34 -5.14
N SER A 53 -2.00 8.74 -6.30
CA SER A 53 -2.51 9.48 -7.46
C SER A 53 -3.92 10.02 -7.22
N GLU A 54 -4.20 11.22 -7.70
CA GLU A 54 -5.55 11.80 -7.60
C GLU A 54 -6.56 11.00 -8.43
N ASP A 55 -6.14 10.53 -9.61
CA ASP A 55 -7.03 9.75 -10.48
C ASP A 55 -7.27 8.35 -9.91
N PHE A 56 -6.25 7.72 -9.36
CA PHE A 56 -6.40 6.46 -8.60
C PHE A 56 -7.36 6.60 -7.41
N ILE A 57 -7.30 7.72 -6.68
CA ILE A 57 -8.26 7.99 -5.58
C ILE A 57 -9.71 7.99 -6.09
N LYS A 58 -9.96 8.50 -7.30
CA LYS A 58 -11.31 8.53 -7.89
C LYS A 58 -11.85 7.13 -8.18
N GLU A 59 -10.97 6.20 -8.52
CA GLU A 59 -11.31 4.83 -8.91
C GLU A 59 -11.54 3.89 -7.72
N ILE A 60 -10.93 4.17 -6.56
CA ILE A 60 -11.03 3.27 -5.39
C ILE A 60 -12.19 3.60 -4.44
N THR A 61 -12.68 2.56 -3.78
CA THR A 61 -13.65 2.62 -2.67
C THR A 61 -12.96 2.84 -1.32
N PRO A 62 -13.70 3.19 -0.24
CA PRO A 62 -13.10 3.37 1.09
C PRO A 62 -12.40 2.12 1.66
N THR A 63 -12.89 0.92 1.36
CA THR A 63 -12.29 -0.34 1.80
C THR A 63 -11.02 -0.68 1.03
N GLN A 64 -10.97 -0.33 -0.25
CA GLN A 64 -9.75 -0.44 -1.08
C GLN A 64 -8.70 0.58 -0.63
N CYS A 65 -9.10 1.80 -0.32
CA CYS A 65 -8.22 2.82 0.27
C CYS A 65 -7.59 2.33 1.60
N ASN A 66 -8.36 1.65 2.46
CA ASN A 66 -7.80 1.04 3.69
C ASN A 66 -6.70 0.02 3.37
N PHE A 67 -6.96 -0.86 2.40
CA PHE A 67 -6.01 -1.88 1.99
C PHE A 67 -4.72 -1.25 1.46
N VAL A 68 -4.80 -0.35 0.47
CA VAL A 68 -3.63 0.32 -0.11
C VAL A 68 -2.85 1.09 0.94
N LEU A 69 -3.54 1.81 1.84
CA LEU A 69 -2.87 2.56 2.90
C LEU A 69 -2.08 1.67 3.86
N LEU A 70 -2.63 0.50 4.23
CA LEU A 70 -1.93 -0.47 5.06
C LEU A 70 -0.83 -1.20 4.29
N HIS A 71 -1.05 -1.50 3.01
CA HIS A 71 -0.08 -2.12 2.12
C HIS A 71 1.19 -1.29 2.07
N GLU A 72 1.08 -0.02 1.69
CA GLU A 72 2.22 0.91 1.63
C GLU A 72 2.86 1.14 3.01
N LEU A 73 2.07 1.16 4.08
CA LEU A 73 2.60 1.23 5.44
C LEU A 73 3.46 0.00 5.77
N TYR A 74 3.05 -1.20 5.33
CA TYR A 74 3.84 -2.42 5.50
C TYR A 74 5.16 -2.37 4.73
N HIS A 75 5.18 -1.83 3.50
CA HIS A 75 6.42 -1.59 2.77
C HIS A 75 7.39 -0.68 3.54
N ILE A 76 6.87 0.35 4.21
CA ILE A 76 7.66 1.25 5.05
C ILE A 76 8.20 0.53 6.30
N ILE A 77 7.34 -0.11 7.11
CA ILE A 77 7.78 -0.70 8.39
C ILE A 77 8.65 -1.95 8.22
N LEU A 78 8.49 -2.69 7.11
CA LEU A 78 9.35 -3.83 6.76
C LEU A 78 10.60 -3.41 5.99
N LEU A 79 10.76 -2.10 5.74
CA LEU A 79 11.89 -1.48 5.07
C LEU A 79 12.14 -2.05 3.67
N HIS A 80 11.08 -2.41 2.94
CA HIS A 80 11.20 -3.06 1.63
C HIS A 80 11.99 -2.21 0.64
N VAL A 81 11.74 -0.90 0.59
CA VAL A 81 12.49 0.04 -0.28
C VAL A 81 14.00 0.01 0.02
N PHE A 82 14.39 -0.01 1.29
CA PHE A 82 15.81 0.00 1.69
C PHE A 82 16.49 -1.37 1.64
N ARG A 83 15.71 -2.45 1.64
CA ARG A 83 16.19 -3.83 1.58
C ARG A 83 16.41 -4.34 0.15
N LEU A 84 15.99 -3.57 -0.85
CA LEU A 84 16.23 -3.82 -2.28
C LEU A 84 17.71 -4.12 -2.56
N LYS A 85 18.62 -3.21 -2.16
CA LYS A 85 20.07 -3.29 -2.45
C LYS A 85 20.34 -3.51 -3.94
N ASP A 86 21.18 -4.48 -4.29
CA ASP A 86 21.58 -4.79 -5.67
C ASP A 86 20.65 -5.80 -6.36
N ARG A 87 19.46 -6.05 -5.81
CA ARG A 87 18.48 -6.96 -6.44
C ARG A 87 17.78 -6.26 -7.59
N ASN A 88 17.25 -7.06 -8.52
CA ASN A 88 16.36 -6.56 -9.55
C ASN A 88 15.10 -5.93 -8.91
N PRO A 89 14.78 -4.65 -9.20
CA PRO A 89 13.66 -3.94 -8.59
C PRO A 89 12.30 -4.59 -8.81
N PHE A 90 12.03 -5.04 -10.04
CA PHE A 90 10.77 -5.65 -10.42
C PHE A 90 10.47 -6.91 -9.60
N PHE A 91 11.41 -7.87 -9.60
CA PHE A 91 11.24 -9.11 -8.81
C PHE A 91 11.20 -8.86 -7.31
N TRP A 92 11.93 -7.85 -6.83
CA TRP A 92 11.91 -7.49 -5.42
C TRP A 92 10.56 -6.91 -5.00
N ASN A 93 10.01 -5.97 -5.78
CA ASN A 93 8.70 -5.40 -5.53
C ASN A 93 7.62 -6.49 -5.59
N LEU A 94 7.65 -7.35 -6.61
CA LEU A 94 6.72 -8.48 -6.71
C LEU A 94 6.74 -9.39 -5.48
N ALA A 95 7.94 -9.77 -5.00
CA ALA A 95 8.07 -10.61 -3.81
C ALA A 95 7.63 -9.88 -2.53
N ALA A 96 7.92 -8.59 -2.42
CA ALA A 96 7.51 -7.74 -1.32
C ALA A 96 5.99 -7.61 -1.24
N ASP A 97 5.34 -7.31 -2.38
CA ASP A 97 3.89 -7.16 -2.49
C ASP A 97 3.19 -8.46 -2.11
N LEU A 98 3.61 -9.60 -2.67
CA LEU A 98 3.07 -10.92 -2.30
C LEU A 98 3.15 -11.18 -0.79
N LYS A 99 4.26 -10.77 -0.16
CA LYS A 99 4.43 -10.92 1.30
C LYS A 99 3.49 -10.02 2.08
N VAL A 100 3.39 -8.74 1.73
CA VAL A 100 2.51 -7.76 2.39
C VAL A 100 1.05 -8.16 2.24
N ASN A 101 0.66 -8.51 1.03
CA ASN A 101 -0.66 -9.01 0.69
C ASN A 101 -1.08 -10.20 1.55
N ARG A 102 -0.19 -11.18 1.71
CA ARG A 102 -0.47 -12.35 2.54
C ARG A 102 -0.61 -12.00 4.02
N ILE A 103 0.14 -11.00 4.52
CA ILE A 103 -0.03 -10.49 5.89
C ILE A 103 -1.42 -9.87 6.04
N LEU A 104 -1.82 -8.98 5.13
CA LEU A 104 -3.11 -8.29 5.19
C LEU A 104 -4.30 -9.25 5.04
N GLU A 105 -4.15 -10.32 4.26
CA GLU A 105 -5.14 -11.37 4.14
C GLU A 105 -5.33 -12.11 5.47
N ILE A 106 -4.23 -12.54 6.11
CA ILE A 106 -4.25 -13.25 7.40
C ILE A 106 -4.85 -12.36 8.51
N ASP A 107 -4.47 -11.07 8.54
CA ASP A 107 -4.89 -10.13 9.58
C ASP A 107 -6.22 -9.43 9.25
N SER A 108 -6.89 -9.80 8.16
CA SER A 108 -8.07 -9.08 7.65
C SER A 108 -9.23 -9.05 8.65
N ASP A 109 -9.46 -10.15 9.37
CA ASP A 109 -10.49 -10.21 10.42
C ASP A 109 -10.19 -9.27 11.59
N PHE A 110 -8.93 -9.20 12.03
CA PHE A 110 -8.50 -8.24 13.05
C PHE A 110 -8.76 -6.79 12.60
N TYR A 111 -8.37 -6.44 11.38
CA TYR A 111 -8.61 -5.08 10.86
C TYR A 111 -10.11 -4.77 10.77
N LYS A 112 -10.92 -5.73 10.34
CA LYS A 112 -12.38 -5.60 10.32
C LYS A 112 -12.97 -5.38 11.72
N GLU A 113 -12.53 -6.13 12.73
CA GLU A 113 -12.98 -5.98 14.13
C GLU A 113 -12.69 -4.60 14.71
N ILE A 114 -11.53 -4.01 14.38
CA ILE A 114 -11.17 -2.65 14.82
C ILE A 114 -11.79 -1.55 13.93
N GLY A 115 -12.69 -1.94 13.03
CA GLY A 115 -13.47 -1.06 12.16
C GLY A 115 -12.74 -0.62 10.89
N ILE A 116 -11.70 -1.30 10.46
CA ILE A 116 -10.95 -1.04 9.22
C ILE A 116 -11.15 -2.25 8.27
N PRO A 117 -12.36 -2.43 7.70
CA PRO A 117 -12.56 -3.51 6.74
C PRO A 117 -11.65 -3.31 5.52
N LEU A 118 -11.02 -4.38 5.06
CA LEU A 118 -10.15 -4.40 3.90
C LEU A 118 -10.90 -5.01 2.71
N ASP A 119 -10.75 -4.39 1.55
CA ASP A 119 -11.10 -5.04 0.29
C ASP A 119 -9.86 -5.75 -0.23
N LEU A 120 -9.88 -7.09 -0.19
CA LEU A 120 -8.79 -7.95 -0.65
C LEU A 120 -8.91 -8.30 -2.14
N LYS A 121 -9.86 -7.70 -2.87
CA LYS A 121 -10.02 -7.93 -4.31
C LYS A 121 -8.76 -7.56 -5.07
N LYS A 122 -8.41 -8.42 -6.02
CA LYS A 122 -7.18 -8.38 -6.83
C LYS A 122 -7.19 -7.29 -7.93
N GLU A 123 -8.22 -6.46 -7.98
CA GLU A 123 -8.60 -5.63 -9.14
C GLU A 123 -7.66 -4.42 -9.40
N PHE A 124 -6.54 -4.27 -8.67
CA PHE A 124 -5.63 -3.11 -8.78
C PHE A 124 -4.17 -3.48 -9.07
N GLY A 125 -3.89 -4.61 -9.69
CA GLY A 125 -2.52 -5.00 -10.08
C GLY A 125 -1.60 -5.41 -8.92
N ILE A 126 -2.01 -5.19 -7.67
CA ILE A 126 -1.26 -5.55 -6.45
C ILE A 126 -1.06 -7.09 -6.32
N PHE A 127 -1.79 -7.90 -7.09
CA PHE A 127 -1.72 -9.37 -7.08
C PHE A 127 -1.56 -10.00 -8.47
N GLU A 128 -1.50 -9.21 -9.53
CA GLU A 128 -1.26 -9.80 -10.85
C GLU A 128 0.20 -10.19 -10.91
N LEU A 129 0.46 -11.49 -10.73
CA LEU A 129 1.76 -12.06 -11.03
C LEU A 129 1.96 -11.84 -12.54
N PRO A 130 2.92 -11.00 -12.94
CA PRO A 130 3.32 -10.96 -14.34
C PRO A 130 3.73 -12.37 -14.75
N ASP A 131 3.61 -12.72 -16.03
CA ASP A 131 4.05 -14.02 -16.50
C ASP A 131 5.56 -14.16 -16.28
N ILE A 132 5.93 -14.76 -15.15
CA ILE A 132 7.31 -14.89 -14.68
C ILE A 132 8.13 -15.88 -15.53
N TYR A 133 7.53 -16.46 -16.56
CA TYR A 133 8.25 -17.29 -17.53
C TYR A 133 8.73 -16.50 -18.76
N ASN A 134 8.29 -15.24 -18.93
CA ASN A 134 8.66 -14.35 -20.04
C ASN A 134 9.29 -13.04 -19.51
N VAL A 135 10.35 -13.15 -18.70
CA VAL A 135 10.87 -12.02 -17.89
C VAL A 135 12.01 -11.23 -18.52
N GLU A 136 12.36 -11.51 -19.77
CA GLU A 136 13.47 -10.82 -20.45
C GLU A 136 13.20 -9.32 -20.66
N ASP A 137 11.92 -8.89 -20.64
CA ASP A 137 11.53 -7.50 -20.91
C ASP A 137 11.39 -6.59 -19.67
N PHE A 138 11.26 -7.15 -18.46
CA PHE A 138 10.99 -6.34 -17.25
C PHE A 138 12.25 -5.81 -16.55
N SER A 139 13.45 -6.06 -17.08
CA SER A 139 14.71 -5.60 -16.48
C SER A 139 15.03 -4.14 -16.75
N ASN A 140 14.34 -3.49 -17.72
CA ASN A 140 14.69 -2.16 -18.21
C ASN A 140 13.71 -1.05 -17.81
N ASP A 141 12.51 -1.40 -17.36
CA ASP A 141 11.53 -0.40 -16.96
C ASP A 141 11.72 -0.04 -15.49
N SER A 142 12.04 1.24 -15.27
CA SER A 142 12.17 1.86 -13.97
C SER A 142 10.81 1.98 -13.29
N PHE A 143 10.29 0.86 -12.79
CA PHE A 143 9.17 0.84 -11.85
C PHE A 143 9.71 1.20 -10.45
N LEU A 144 9.90 2.50 -10.25
CA LEU A 144 9.90 3.13 -8.92
C LEU A 144 8.50 3.60 -8.61
#